data_AF-A0A961NEE8-F1
#
_entry.id   AF-A0A961NEE8-F1
#
_cell.length_a   1.000
_cell.length_b   1.000
_cell.length_c   1.000
_cell.angle_alpha   90.00
_cell.angle_beta   90.00
_cell.angle_gamma   90.00
#
_symmetry.space_group_name_H-M   'P 1'
#
loop_
_entity.id
_entity.type
_entity.pdbx_description
1 polymer ?
#
loop_
_entity_poly.entity_id
_entity_poly.type
_entity_poly.pdbx_seq_one_letter_code
_entity_poly.pdbx_strand_id
1 'polypeptide(L)' 'MADPFDLLIRGGTVIDGTGAPRFAADLGLRGARIAAIGDLGAAR' A
#
# COMPACT_ATOMS: atom_id res chain seq x y z
N MET A 1 7.52 -5.47 -18.78
CA MET A 1 7.10 -5.98 -17.47
C MET A 1 5.90 -5.15 -17.06
N ALA A 2 4.78 -5.76 -16.68
CA ALA A 2 3.67 -5.00 -16.13
C ALA A 2 4.00 -4.73 -14.67
N ASP A 3 4.05 -3.45 -14.30
CA ASP A 3 4.22 -3.10 -12.89
C ASP A 3 3.02 -3.65 -12.10
N PRO A 4 3.25 -4.25 -10.92
CA PRO A 4 2.20 -4.93 -10.16
C PRO A 4 1.11 -3.95 -9.66
N PHE A 5 1.41 -2.66 -9.62
CA PHE A 5 0.56 -1.58 -9.14
C PHE A 5 0.62 -0.38 -10.10
N ASP A 6 -0.49 0.33 -10.24
CA ASP A 6 -0.55 1.60 -10.98
C ASP A 6 0.02 2.76 -10.15
N LEU A 7 -0.07 2.64 -8.82
CA LEU A 7 0.51 3.57 -7.85
C LEU A 7 1.00 2.79 -6.64
N LEU A 8 2.23 3.08 -6.21
CA LEU A 8 2.84 2.55 -5.00
C LEU A 8 3.25 3.69 -4.07
N ILE A 9 2.60 3.77 -2.91
CA ILE A 9 2.93 4.72 -1.84
C ILE A 9 3.85 3.98 -0.86
N ARG A 10 5.05 4.52 -0.61
CA ARG A 10 6.09 3.84 0.19
C ARG A 10 6.36 4.53 1.52
N GLY A 11 6.67 3.75 2.56
CA GLY A 11 7.12 4.21 3.88
C GLY A 11 6.07 5.03 4.64
N GLY A 12 4.79 4.82 4.35
CA GLY A 12 3.70 5.59 4.92
C GLY A 12 3.33 5.13 6.34
N THR A 13 2.63 6.01 7.06
CA THR A 13 1.87 5.62 8.27
C THR A 13 0.40 5.47 7.89
N VAL A 14 -0.14 4.27 8.01
CA VAL A 14 -1.51 3.92 7.64
C VAL A 14 -2.45 4.08 8.83
N ILE A 15 -3.59 4.74 8.58
CA ILE A 15 -4.74 4.84 9.47
C ILE A 15 -5.93 4.29 8.68
N ASP A 16 -6.44 3.11 9.04
CA ASP A 16 -7.38 2.33 8.22
C ASP A 16 -8.87 2.59 8.51
N GLY A 17 -9.17 3.46 9.48
CA GLY A 17 -10.54 3.80 9.86
C GLY A 17 -11.26 2.76 10.73
N THR A 18 -10.63 1.65 11.09
CA THR A 18 -11.23 0.61 11.96
C THR A 18 -11.20 0.98 13.46
N GLY A 19 -10.40 1.99 13.82
CA GLY A 19 -10.10 2.36 15.20
C GLY A 19 -8.87 1.67 15.78
N ALA A 20 -8.23 0.76 15.04
CA ALA A 20 -6.96 0.17 15.43
C ALA A 20 -5.82 1.21 15.48
N PRO A 21 -4.73 0.95 16.23
CA PRO A 21 -3.53 1.80 16.20
C PRO A 21 -2.97 1.94 14.79
N ARG A 22 -2.43 3.13 14.49
CA ARG A 22 -1.72 3.39 13.23
C ARG A 22 -0.50 2.47 13.08
N PHE A 23 -0.15 2.10 11.86
CA PHE A 23 1.01 1.24 11.59
C PHE A 23 1.79 1.69 10.35
N ALA A 24 3.08 1.33 10.28
CA ALA A 24 3.91 1.63 9.11
C ALA A 24 3.67 0.58 8.02
N ALA A 25 3.44 1.04 6.78
CA ALA A 25 3.26 0.16 5.63
C ALA A 25 3.38 0.92 4.30
N ASP A 26 3.59 0.17 3.23
CA ASP A 26 3.39 0.58 1.85
C ASP A 26 1.96 0.27 1.38
N LEU A 27 1.46 1.03 0.41
CA LEU A 27 0.16 0.83 -0.23
C LEU A 27 0.33 0.66 -1.74
N GLY A 28 -0.11 -0.48 -2.26
CA GLY A 28 -0.21 -0.74 -3.69
C GLY A 28 -1.64 -0.55 -4.19
N LEU A 29 -1.84 0.30 -5.19
CA LEU A 29 -3.12 0.55 -5.83
C LEU A 29 -3.17 -0.04 -7.23
N ARG A 30 -4.34 -0.56 -7.60
CA ARG A 30 -4.64 -0.99 -8.97
C ARG A 30 -6.04 -0.52 -9.37
N GLY A 31 -6.11 0.28 -10.42
CA GLY A 31 -7.28 1.07 -10.79
C GLY A 31 -7.72 1.94 -9.62
N ALA A 32 -8.99 1.82 -9.23
CA ALA A 32 -9.59 2.58 -8.13
C ALA A 32 -9.61 1.83 -6.79
N ARG A 33 -8.78 0.78 -6.61
CA ARG A 33 -8.79 -0.06 -5.41
C ARG A 33 -7.40 -0.22 -4.80
N ILE A 34 -7.38 -0.37 -3.48
CA ILE A 34 -6.21 -0.83 -2.75
C ILE A 34 -6.06 -2.33 -3.02
N ALA A 35 -4.94 -2.72 -3.63
CA ALA A 35 -4.65 -4.11 -3.99
C ALA A 35 -3.81 -4.82 -2.91
N ALA A 36 -2.94 -4.08 -2.22
CA ALA A 36 -2.09 -4.60 -1.15
C ALA A 36 -1.73 -3.52 -0.13
N ILE A 37 -1.55 -3.93 1.13
CA ILE A 37 -1.03 -3.13 2.25
C ILE A 37 0.01 -3.98 2.97
N GLY A 38 1.22 -3.45 3.21
CA GLY A 38 2.28 -4.17 3.92
C GLY A 38 3.68 -3.71 3.53
N ASP A 39 4.69 -4.56 3.72
CA ASP A 39 6.03 -4.33 3.15
C ASP A 39 6.00 -4.72 1.66
N LEU A 40 6.10 -3.71 0.79
CA LEU A 40 6.09 -3.88 -0.67
C LEU A 40 7.44 -3.47 -1.27
N GLY A 41 8.53 -3.49 -0.50
CA GLY A 41 9.86 -3.08 -0.95
C GLY A 41 10.40 -3.86 -2.15
N ALA A 42 9.94 -5.09 -2.34
CA ALA A 42 10.28 -5.92 -3.50
C ALA A 42 9.42 -5.63 -4.75
N ALA A 43 8.34 -4.84 -4.62
CA ALA A 43 7.54 -4.43 -5.76
C ALA A 43 8.28 -3.32 -6.52
N ARG A 44 8.62 -3.62 -7.77
CA ARG A 44 9.25 -2.69 -8.71
C ARG A 44 8.19 -1.99 -9.53
#